data_AF-A0A4R4N2Q7-F1
#
_entry.id   AF-A0A4R4N2Q7-F1
#
_cell.length_a   1.000
_cell.length_b   1.000
_cell.length_c   1.000
_cell.angle_alpha   90.00
_cell.angle_beta   90.00
_cell.angle_gamma   90.00
#
_symmetry.space_group_name_H-M   'P 1'
#
loop_
_entity.id
_entity.type
_entity.pdbx_description
1 polymer ?
#
loop_
_entity_poly.entity_id
_entity_poly.type
_entity_poly.pdbx_seq_one_letter_code
_entity_poly.pdbx_strand_id
1 'polypeptide(L)'
;MGKDTGSFVPGVPGRRTRPAVVARAFQALPPAHREILTETVFRDRSVNEAAASLGVPVDVVKARVYHALRALSAALEAPRSTV
;
A
#
# COMPACT_ATOMS: atom_id res chain seq x y z
N MET A 1 14.56 -8.02 -20.48
CA MET A 1 14.69 -9.48 -20.27
C MET A 1 13.65 -9.91 -19.23
N GLY A 2 12.43 -10.24 -19.66
CA GLY A 2 11.43 -11.07 -18.96
C GLY A 2 10.90 -10.59 -17.58
N LYS A 3 9.70 -10.92 -17.10
CA LYS A 3 8.54 -11.68 -17.57
C LYS A 3 7.38 -11.24 -16.67
N ASP A 4 6.21 -11.03 -17.25
CA ASP A 4 4.92 -11.53 -16.76
C ASP A 4 4.88 -11.89 -15.26
N THR A 5 4.33 -11.02 -14.40
CA THR A 5 3.50 -11.46 -13.27
C THR A 5 2.73 -10.27 -12.69
N GLY A 6 1.42 -10.28 -12.91
CA GLY A 6 0.44 -9.60 -12.07
C GLY A 6 0.27 -8.12 -12.36
N SER A 7 -0.56 -7.82 -13.36
CA SER A 7 -1.33 -6.58 -13.41
C SER A 7 -2.07 -6.43 -12.07
N PHE A 8 -1.44 -5.74 -11.12
CA PHE A 8 -2.11 -5.32 -9.90
C PHE A 8 -2.92 -4.09 -10.29
N VAL A 9 -4.14 -4.33 -10.76
CA VAL A 9 -5.14 -3.29 -10.98
C VAL A 9 -5.62 -2.85 -9.58
N PRO A 10 -5.29 -1.63 -9.10
CA PRO A 10 -5.92 -1.12 -7.89
C PRO A 10 -7.42 -0.94 -8.20
N GLY A 11 -8.22 -1.72 -7.48
CA GLY A 11 -9.66 -1.81 -7.66
C GLY A 11 -10.40 -0.49 -7.45
N VAL A 12 -11.42 -0.34 -8.29
CA VAL A 12 -12.68 0.43 -8.18
C VAL A 12 -12.64 1.87 -7.63
N PRO A 13 -13.28 2.84 -8.33
CA PRO A 13 -13.47 4.19 -7.80
C PRO A 13 -14.48 4.18 -6.64
N GLY A 14 -14.00 3.88 -5.44
CA GLY A 14 -14.72 4.06 -4.19
C GLY A 14 -14.79 5.54 -3.83
N ARG A 15 -16.00 6.02 -3.53
CA ARG A 15 -16.37 7.22 -2.75
C ARG A 15 -15.24 8.26 -2.61
N ARG A 16 -15.36 9.43 -3.28
CA ARG A 16 -14.39 10.54 -3.21
C ARG A 16 -14.04 10.85 -1.76
N THR A 17 -12.89 10.33 -1.32
CA THR A 17 -12.41 10.50 0.04
C THR A 17 -11.61 11.78 0.08
N ARG A 18 -11.90 12.66 1.03
CA ARG A 18 -11.18 13.93 1.17
C ARG A 18 -9.68 13.65 1.35
N PRO A 19 -8.79 14.37 0.64
CA PRO A 19 -7.33 14.12 0.69
C PRO A 19 -6.78 14.08 2.13
N ALA A 20 -7.33 14.91 3.02
CA ALA A 20 -6.93 14.97 4.43
C ALA A 20 -7.22 13.68 5.21
N VAL A 21 -8.25 12.91 4.84
CA VAL A 21 -8.61 11.65 5.50
C VAL A 21 -7.64 10.54 5.07
N VAL A 22 -7.30 10.48 3.78
CA VAL A 22 -6.31 9.52 3.26
C VAL A 22 -4.93 9.78 3.87
N ALA A 23 -4.50 11.04 3.97
CA ALA A 23 -3.22 11.38 4.58
C ALA A 23 -3.13 10.99 6.06
N ARG A 24 -4.24 11.11 6.83
CA ARG A 24 -4.28 10.68 8.23
C ARG A 24 -4.27 9.16 8.36
N ALA A 25 -5.08 8.47 7.55
CA ALA A 25 -5.12 7.01 7.53
C ALA A 25 -3.74 6.43 7.15
N PHE A 26 -3.06 7.01 6.16
CA PHE A 26 -1.71 6.63 5.78
C PHE A 26 -0.69 6.85 6.91
N GLN A 27 -0.77 7.97 7.63
CA GLN A 27 0.12 8.24 8.77
C GLN A 27 -0.09 7.26 9.93
N ALA A 28 -1.32 6.77 10.13
CA ALA A 28 -1.65 5.79 11.16
C ALA A 28 -1.14 4.37 10.84
N LEU A 29 -0.65 4.11 9.61
CA LEU A 29 -0.10 2.82 9.25
C LEU A 29 1.28 2.58 9.91
N PRO A 30 1.58 1.31 10.27
CA PRO A 30 2.91 0.91 10.69
C PRO A 30 4.00 1.32 9.68
N PRO A 31 5.22 1.63 10.12
CA PRO A 31 6.32 2.08 9.25
C PRO A 31 6.56 1.14 8.06
N ALA A 32 6.52 -0.18 8.28
CA ALA A 32 6.71 -1.19 7.24
C ALA A 32 5.62 -1.16 6.15
N HIS A 33 4.38 -0.79 6.50
CA HIS A 33 3.29 -0.65 5.53
C HIS A 33 3.41 0.67 4.74
N ARG A 34 3.87 1.74 5.38
CA ARG A 34 4.10 3.02 4.69
C ARG A 34 5.25 2.90 3.70
N GLU A 35 6.36 2.29 4.13
CA GLU A 35 7.54 2.10 3.29
C GLU A 35 7.21 1.33 2.02
N ILE A 36 6.45 0.23 2.13
CA ILE A 36 6.11 -0.54 0.93
C ILE A 36 5.16 0.19 -0.01
N LEU A 37 4.19 0.94 0.52
CA LEU A 37 3.30 1.76 -0.29
C LEU A 37 4.06 2.94 -0.90
N THR A 38 5.07 3.49 -0.23
CA THR A 38 5.96 4.51 -0.80
C THR A 38 6.72 3.96 -2.00
N GLU A 39 7.29 2.75 -1.90
CA GLU A 39 8.00 2.15 -3.02
C GLU A 39 7.07 1.83 -4.20
N THR A 40 5.89 1.25 -3.95
CA THR A 40 5.03 0.75 -5.03
C THR A 40 4.04 1.78 -5.57
N VAL A 41 3.48 2.64 -4.72
CA VAL A 41 2.43 3.60 -5.10
C VAL A 41 2.99 5.00 -5.37
N PHE A 42 3.98 5.45 -4.59
CA PHE A 42 4.54 6.79 -4.76
C PHE A 42 5.74 6.84 -5.71
N ARG A 43 6.55 5.77 -5.74
CA ARG A 43 7.71 5.65 -6.64
C ARG A 43 7.44 4.81 -7.89
N ASP A 44 6.22 4.31 -8.05
CA ASP A 44 5.78 3.48 -9.19
C ASP A 44 6.67 2.25 -9.44
N ARG A 45 7.33 1.73 -8.38
CA ARG A 45 8.23 0.59 -8.53
C ARG A 45 7.45 -0.71 -8.61
N SER A 46 7.94 -1.62 -9.43
CA SER A 46 7.44 -2.98 -9.44
C SER A 46 7.77 -3.71 -8.13
N VAL A 47 7.04 -4.80 -7.85
CA VAL A 47 7.25 -5.66 -6.67
C VAL A 47 8.72 -6.15 -6.60
N ASN A 48 9.34 -6.45 -7.73
CA ASN A 48 10.73 -6.92 -7.80
C ASN A 48 11.72 -5.80 -7.48
N GLU A 49 11.49 -4.57 -7.98
CA GLU A 49 12.35 -3.42 -7.68
C GLU A 49 12.22 -2.97 -6.22
N ALA A 50 11.00 -3.01 -5.68
CA ALA A 50 10.77 -2.78 -4.26
C ALA A 50 11.48 -3.84 -3.40
N ALA A 51 11.42 -5.12 -3.79
CA ALA A 51 12.13 -6.21 -3.11
C ALA A 51 13.65 -5.98 -3.10
N ALA A 52 14.23 -5.64 -4.26
CA ALA A 52 15.65 -5.34 -4.40
C ALA A 52 16.07 -4.11 -3.58
N SER A 53 15.25 -3.05 -3.60
CA SER A 53 15.55 -1.82 -2.86
C SER A 53 15.42 -1.96 -1.34
N LEU A 54 14.51 -2.80 -0.87
CA LEU A 54 14.25 -3.02 0.55
C LEU A 54 15.03 -4.21 1.12
N GLY A 55 15.73 -4.97 0.27
CA GLY A 55 16.49 -6.15 0.68
C GLY A 55 15.63 -7.28 1.24
N VAL A 56 14.36 -7.38 0.81
CA VAL A 56 13.42 -8.40 1.27
C VAL A 56 12.97 -9.31 0.13
N PRO A 57 12.56 -10.57 0.40
CA PRO A 57 12.04 -11.45 -0.64
C PRO A 57 10.79 -10.88 -1.32
N VAL A 58 10.64 -11.16 -2.62
CA VAL A 58 9.46 -10.77 -3.42
C VAL A 58 8.16 -11.26 -2.80
N ASP A 59 8.17 -12.45 -2.21
CA ASP A 59 7.00 -13.03 -1.54
C ASP A 59 6.57 -12.21 -0.32
N VAL A 60 7.55 -11.70 0.44
CA VAL A 60 7.33 -10.78 1.56
C VAL A 60 6.79 -9.44 1.07
N VAL A 61 7.26 -8.95 -0.08
CA VAL A 61 6.72 -7.72 -0.68
C VAL A 61 5.24 -7.88 -1.02
N LYS A 62 4.86 -8.98 -1.70
CA LYS A 62 3.46 -9.25 -2.06
C LYS A 62 2.56 -9.27 -0.83
N ALA A 63 2.97 -10.00 0.21
CA ALA A 63 2.24 -10.06 1.46
C ALA A 63 2.16 -8.67 2.13
N ARG A 64 3.26 -7.92 2.21
CA ARG A 64 3.29 -6.58 2.79
C ARG A 64 2.40 -5.60 2.04
N VAL A 65 2.37 -5.62 0.71
CA VAL A 65 1.48 -4.77 -0.11
C VAL A 65 0.02 -5.10 0.19
N TYR A 66 -0.33 -6.38 0.19
CA TYR A 66 -1.69 -6.82 0.51
C TYR A 66 -2.13 -6.38 1.91
N HIS A 67 -1.29 -6.61 2.93
CA HIS A 67 -1.58 -6.21 4.30
C HIS A 67 -1.59 -4.69 4.49
N ALA A 68 -0.73 -3.94 3.80
CA ALA A 68 -0.70 -2.48 3.85
C ALA A 68 -1.98 -1.88 3.27
N LEU A 69 -2.45 -2.38 2.12
CA LEU A 69 -3.71 -1.94 1.52
C LEU A 69 -4.92 -2.33 2.35
N ARG A 70 -4.92 -3.53 2.93
CA ARG A 70 -5.98 -3.97 3.85
C ARG A 70 -6.02 -3.10 5.11
N ALA A 71 -4.86 -2.78 5.68
CA ALA A 71 -4.75 -1.88 6.82
C ALA A 71 -5.19 -0.45 6.47
N LEU A 72 -4.87 0.03 5.25
CA LEU A 72 -5.32 1.32 4.76
C LEU A 72 -6.84 1.37 4.59
N SER A 73 -7.45 0.34 4.00
CA SER A 73 -8.91 0.22 3.89
C SER A 73 -9.55 0.23 5.29
N ALA A 74 -9.04 -0.58 6.20
CA ALA A 74 -9.52 -0.62 7.58
C ALA A 74 -9.40 0.74 8.29
N ALA A 75 -8.32 1.49 8.06
CA ALA A 75 -8.13 2.83 8.63
C ALA A 75 -9.07 3.89 8.02
N LEU A 76 -9.50 3.69 6.77
CA LEU A 76 -10.47 4.55 6.09
C LEU A 76 -11.92 4.22 6.48
N GLU A 77 -12.19 2.94 6.71
CA GLU A 77 -13.50 2.41 7.10
C GLU A 77 -13.75 2.53 8.61
N ALA A 78 -12.69 2.61 9.43
CA ALA A 78 -12.81 2.84 10.84
C ALA A 78 -13.67 4.10 11.07
N PRO A 79 -14.88 3.96 11.64
CA PRO A 79 -15.67 5.12 12.02
C PRO A 79 -14.79 5.95 12.94
N ARG A 80 -14.74 7.28 12.74
CA ARG A 80 -13.99 8.21 13.60
C ARG A 80 -14.13 7.72 15.03
N SER A 81 -13.08 7.11 15.58
CA SER A 81 -13.01 6.84 17.02
C SER A 81 -12.86 8.21 17.63
N THR A 82 -14.02 8.82 17.87
CA THR A 82 -14.25 10.02 18.64
C THR A 82 -13.61 9.79 20.00
N VAL A 83 -12.50 10.48 20.23
CA VAL A 83 -12.04 10.89 21.55
C VAL A 83 -12.26 12.39 21.63
#